data_AF-A0A7C7GHU0-F1
#
_entry.id   AF-A0A7C7GHU0-F1
#
_cell.length_a   1.000
_cell.length_b   1.000
_cell.length_c   1.000
_cell.angle_alpha   90.00
_cell.angle_beta   90.00
_cell.angle_gamma   90.00
#
_symmetry.space_group_name_H-M   'P 1'
#
loop_
_entity.id
_entity.type
_entity.pdbx_description
1 polymer ?
#
loop_
_entity_poly.entity_id
_entity_poly.type
_entity_poly.pdbx_seq_one_letter_code
_entity_poly.pdbx_strand_id
1 'polypeptide(L)'
;MPDTIDKYRQQFQKLTESLDGQISITRELRHQAMDRFSELGFPTTRMEAWRETDVSRLAKRGYGLAPDKPFEISKTDIDRFLIDPWHASTVVIVDGNYSAELSFIQEVASKAGIIKQFSEVAKRNSILKSTLGSLASFDDDAFVAFNTAFMSNGILIHIPKGKIIP
;
A
#
# COMPACT_ATOMS: atom_id res chain seq x y z
N MET A 1 24.42 4.60 4.69
CA MET A 1 23.66 5.62 5.44
C MET A 1 22.91 4.93 6.56
N PRO A 2 23.63 4.47 7.62
CA PRO A 2 23.00 3.74 8.73
C PRO A 2 21.88 4.55 9.39
N ASP A 3 22.13 5.84 9.60
CA ASP A 3 21.20 6.78 10.25
C ASP A 3 19.82 6.87 9.55
N THR A 4 19.78 6.72 8.22
CA THR A 4 18.53 6.74 7.46
C THR A 4 17.69 5.49 7.73
N ILE A 5 18.33 4.31 7.77
CA ILE A 5 17.64 3.04 8.02
C ILE A 5 17.13 2.98 9.46
N ASP A 6 17.93 3.45 10.42
CA ASP A 6 17.51 3.54 11.82
C ASP A 6 16.29 4.46 11.99
N LYS A 7 16.27 5.59 11.28
CA LYS A 7 15.10 6.47 11.24
C LYS A 7 13.85 5.75 10.71
N TYR A 8 13.97 4.95 9.65
CA TYR A 8 12.83 4.18 9.14
C TYR A 8 12.42 3.06 10.10
N ARG A 9 13.35 2.38 10.77
CA ARG A 9 13.04 1.39 11.81
C ARG A 9 12.22 2.00 12.95
N GLN A 10 12.59 3.20 13.41
CA GLN A 10 11.83 3.94 14.43
C GLN A 10 10.42 4.34 13.94
N GLN A 11 10.29 4.76 12.69
CA GLN A 11 8.98 5.06 12.11
C GLN A 11 8.12 3.80 11.96
N PHE A 12 8.71 2.68 11.55
CA PHE A 12 8.02 1.40 11.44
C PHE A 12 7.50 0.94 12.81
N GLN A 13 8.29 1.08 13.87
CA GLN A 13 7.84 0.79 15.24
C GLN A 13 6.58 1.59 15.60
N LYS A 14 6.61 2.92 15.42
CA LYS A 14 5.44 3.79 15.65
C LYS A 14 4.22 3.37 14.82
N LEU A 15 4.45 3.03 13.55
CA LEU A 15 3.41 2.59 12.63
C LEU A 15 2.75 1.27 13.11
N THR A 16 3.54 0.31 13.60
CA THR A 16 3.04 -1.00 14.05
C THR A 16 2.27 -0.97 15.37
N GLU A 17 2.50 0.02 16.24
CA GLU A 17 1.80 0.15 17.53
C GLU A 17 0.27 0.15 17.37
N SER A 18 -0.24 0.78 16.30
CA SER A 18 -1.67 0.83 15.99
C SER A 18 -2.09 -0.26 15.00
N LEU A 19 -1.32 -0.48 13.93
CA LEU A 19 -1.74 -1.30 12.81
C LEU A 19 -1.70 -2.81 13.04
N ASP A 20 -0.80 -3.29 13.91
CA ASP A 20 -0.69 -4.73 14.17
C ASP A 20 -1.98 -5.31 14.78
N GLY A 21 -2.78 -4.47 15.46
CA GLY A 21 -4.11 -4.83 15.96
C GLY A 21 -5.24 -4.64 14.94
N GLN A 22 -5.12 -3.68 14.03
CA GLN A 22 -6.17 -3.34 13.05
C GLN A 22 -6.16 -4.27 11.84
N ILE A 23 -4.98 -4.55 11.29
CA ILE A 23 -4.77 -5.37 10.08
C ILE A 23 -3.81 -6.53 10.37
N SER A 24 -4.16 -7.35 11.36
CA SER A 24 -3.26 -8.35 11.94
C SER A 24 -2.75 -9.41 10.95
N ILE A 25 -3.50 -9.74 9.90
CA ILE A 25 -3.07 -10.72 8.88
C ILE A 25 -1.80 -10.31 8.14
N THR A 26 -1.50 -9.01 8.09
CA THR A 26 -0.35 -8.47 7.36
C THR A 26 0.87 -8.25 8.25
N ARG A 27 0.72 -8.42 9.58
CA ARG A 27 1.78 -8.18 10.57
C ARG A 27 3.07 -8.91 10.22
N GLU A 28 3.03 -10.24 10.15
CA GLU A 28 4.24 -11.04 9.92
C GLU A 28 4.96 -10.62 8.63
N LEU A 29 4.21 -10.45 7.55
CA LEU A 29 4.72 -10.01 6.25
C LEU A 29 5.41 -8.64 6.35
N ARG A 30 4.83 -7.68 7.08
CA ARG A 30 5.43 -6.36 7.27
C ARG A 30 6.74 -6.42 8.05
N HIS A 31 6.78 -7.19 9.14
CA HIS A 31 7.97 -7.32 9.98
C HIS A 31 9.12 -7.95 9.19
N GLN A 32 8.85 -9.04 8.45
CA GLN A 32 9.83 -9.67 7.56
C GLN A 32 10.35 -8.70 6.49
N ALA A 33 9.45 -7.92 5.87
CA ALA A 33 9.84 -6.94 4.87
C ALA A 33 10.66 -5.77 5.47
N MET A 34 10.39 -5.35 6.70
CA MET A 34 11.17 -4.31 7.37
C MET A 34 12.58 -4.81 7.70
N ASP A 35 12.70 -6.04 8.19
CA ASP A 35 14.01 -6.65 8.43
C ASP A 35 14.78 -6.75 7.12
N ARG A 36 14.13 -7.21 6.04
CA ARG A 36 14.78 -7.31 4.74
C ARG A 36 15.19 -5.95 4.17
N PHE A 37 14.33 -4.93 4.26
CA PHE A 37 14.67 -3.56 3.88
C PHE A 37 15.88 -3.03 4.68
N SER A 38 15.98 -3.38 5.95
CA SER A 38 17.11 -2.97 6.80
C SER A 38 18.43 -3.59 6.35
N GLU A 39 18.40 -4.81 5.82
CA GLU A 39 19.57 -5.49 5.25
C GLU A 39 19.96 -4.94 3.87
N LEU A 40 18.97 -4.77 2.98
CA LEU A 40 19.20 -4.29 1.62
C LEU A 40 19.62 -2.81 1.59
N GLY A 41 18.98 -1.99 2.42
CA GLY A 41 19.06 -0.53 2.33
C GLY A 41 18.49 0.02 1.03
N PHE A 42 18.70 1.31 0.77
CA PHE A 42 18.27 1.90 -0.51
C PHE A 42 19.15 1.45 -1.66
N PRO A 43 18.58 1.26 -2.88
CA PRO A 43 19.36 0.93 -4.05
C PRO A 43 20.42 1.97 -4.39
N THR A 44 21.45 1.53 -5.10
CA THR A 44 22.52 2.40 -5.60
C THR A 44 22.74 2.15 -7.08
N THR A 45 23.31 3.12 -7.79
CA THR A 45 23.66 2.99 -9.22
C THR A 45 24.73 1.93 -9.52
N ARG A 46 25.30 1.30 -8.48
CA ARG A 46 26.17 0.12 -8.63
C ARG A 46 25.38 -1.17 -8.91
N MET A 47 24.10 -1.20 -8.56
CA MET A 47 23.20 -2.32 -8.84
C MET A 47 22.71 -2.20 -10.28
N GLU A 48 22.73 -3.31 -11.02
CA GLU A 48 22.40 -3.32 -12.46
C GLU A 48 21.02 -2.71 -12.73
N ALA A 49 19.99 -3.14 -11.98
CA ALA A 49 18.62 -2.64 -12.08
C ALA A 49 18.45 -1.14 -11.79
N TRP A 50 19.45 -0.49 -11.17
CA TRP A 50 19.42 0.91 -10.77
C TRP A 50 20.53 1.75 -11.40
N ARG A 51 21.29 1.20 -12.35
CA ARG A 51 22.45 1.86 -12.98
C ARG A 51 22.12 3.24 -13.53
N GLU A 52 20.94 3.36 -14.14
CA GLU A 52 20.45 4.58 -14.79
C GLU A 52 19.50 5.40 -13.89
N THR A 53 19.31 5.03 -12.62
CA THR A 53 18.35 5.67 -11.71
C THR A 53 18.97 5.93 -10.33
N ASP A 54 19.49 7.15 -10.14
CA ASP A 54 20.07 7.58 -8.87
C ASP A 54 18.99 8.00 -7.85
N VAL A 55 18.75 7.13 -6.86
CA VAL A 55 17.82 7.37 -5.74
C VAL A 55 18.50 7.93 -4.49
N SER A 56 19.78 8.31 -4.55
CA SER A 56 20.53 8.79 -3.38
C SER A 56 19.93 10.05 -2.75
N ARG A 57 19.32 10.93 -3.55
CA ARG A 57 18.62 12.13 -3.06
C ARG A 57 17.37 11.77 -2.25
N LEU A 58 16.62 10.75 -2.70
CA LEU A 58 15.45 10.24 -2.00
C LEU A 58 15.86 9.70 -0.62
N ALA A 59 16.89 8.85 -0.59
CA ALA A 59 17.41 8.26 0.64
C ALA A 59 17.91 9.32 1.64
N LYS A 60 18.61 10.36 1.17
CA LYS A 60 19.16 11.43 2.03
C LYS A 60 18.09 12.35 2.61
N ARG A 61 16.95 12.52 1.93
CA ARG A 61 15.90 13.43 2.39
C ARG A 61 15.22 12.96 3.67
N GLY A 62 15.15 11.65 3.89
CA GLY A 62 14.62 11.05 5.11
C GLY A 62 13.17 11.45 5.38
N TYR A 63 12.23 10.89 4.62
CA TYR A 63 10.81 11.17 4.77
C TYR A 63 10.26 10.71 6.13
N GLY A 64 9.18 11.35 6.57
CA GLY A 64 8.39 10.94 7.74
C GLY A 64 7.12 10.19 7.31
N LEU A 65 6.42 9.60 8.29
CA LEU A 65 5.07 9.07 8.09
C LEU A 65 4.11 10.17 7.63
N ALA A 66 3.10 9.78 6.86
CA ALA A 66 2.02 10.67 6.46
C ALA A 66 1.29 11.21 7.71
N PRO A 67 0.76 12.45 7.65
CA PRO A 67 -0.07 12.99 8.73
C PRO A 67 -1.35 12.17 8.90
N ASP A 68 -1.88 12.13 10.12
CA ASP A 68 -3.12 11.38 10.43
C ASP A 68 -4.34 11.93 9.68
N LYS A 69 -4.35 13.24 9.40
CA LYS A 69 -5.37 13.87 8.56
C LYS A 69 -4.86 13.93 7.11
N PRO A 70 -5.50 13.23 6.17
CA PRO A 70 -5.17 13.34 4.75
C PRO A 70 -5.34 14.78 4.25
N PHE A 71 -4.65 15.11 3.15
CA PHE A 71 -4.90 16.37 2.48
C PHE A 71 -6.36 16.46 2.02
N GLU A 72 -6.96 17.65 2.12
CA GLU A 72 -8.33 17.86 1.63
C GLU A 72 -8.32 17.92 0.10
N ILE A 73 -8.92 16.91 -0.52
CA ILE A 73 -9.08 16.77 -1.96
C ILE A 73 -10.57 16.85 -2.27
N SER A 74 -10.93 17.69 -3.23
CA SER A 74 -12.32 17.84 -3.70
C SER A 74 -12.63 16.90 -4.86
N LYS A 75 -13.91 16.72 -5.18
CA LYS A 75 -14.33 15.98 -6.38
C LYS A 75 -13.79 16.62 -7.66
N THR A 76 -13.81 17.95 -7.73
CA THR A 76 -13.27 18.70 -8.87
C THR A 76 -11.77 18.47 -9.10
N ASP A 77 -11.00 18.16 -8.05
CA ASP A 77 -9.57 17.86 -8.20
C ASP A 77 -9.34 16.51 -8.90
N ILE A 78 -10.29 15.57 -8.79
CA ILE A 78 -10.18 14.24 -9.36
C ILE A 78 -10.88 14.07 -10.71
N ASP A 79 -11.78 14.97 -11.09
CA ASP A 79 -12.61 14.87 -12.30
C ASP A 79 -11.79 14.54 -13.56
N ARG A 80 -10.63 15.18 -13.74
CA ARG A 80 -9.74 14.97 -14.90
C ARG A 80 -9.12 13.57 -14.97
N PHE A 81 -9.15 12.80 -13.89
CA PHE A 81 -8.63 11.44 -13.82
C PHE A 81 -9.74 10.38 -13.92
N LEU A 82 -11.01 10.80 -13.89
CA LEU A 82 -12.14 9.89 -14.04
C LEU A 82 -12.26 9.43 -15.48
N ILE A 83 -12.69 8.18 -15.64
CA ILE A 83 -12.84 7.54 -16.96
C ILE A 83 -14.30 7.73 -17.40
N ASP A 84 -14.58 8.87 -18.04
CA ASP A 84 -15.88 9.15 -18.65
C ASP A 84 -16.01 8.50 -20.05
N PRO A 85 -17.23 8.10 -20.48
CA PRO A 85 -18.52 8.14 -19.77
C PRO A 85 -18.86 6.81 -19.06
N TRP A 86 -17.86 5.98 -18.74
CA TRP A 86 -18.07 4.54 -18.48
C TRP A 86 -18.68 4.24 -17.11
N HIS A 87 -18.95 5.25 -16.27
CA HIS A 87 -19.48 5.11 -14.91
C HIS A 87 -18.82 3.95 -14.13
N ALA A 88 -17.51 3.79 -14.32
CA ALA A 88 -16.75 2.70 -13.75
C ALA A 88 -16.70 2.81 -12.22
N SER A 89 -16.57 1.67 -11.53
CA SER A 89 -16.25 1.72 -10.11
C SER A 89 -14.87 2.34 -9.91
N THR A 90 -14.82 3.45 -9.18
CA THR A 90 -13.62 4.24 -8.88
C THR A 90 -13.31 4.15 -7.40
N VAL A 91 -12.09 3.73 -7.09
CA VAL A 91 -11.53 3.73 -5.74
C VAL A 91 -10.51 4.86 -5.66
N VAL A 92 -10.71 5.78 -4.72
CA VAL A 92 -9.80 6.90 -4.48
C VAL A 92 -9.06 6.67 -3.17
N ILE A 93 -7.73 6.77 -3.24
CA ILE A 93 -6.82 6.67 -2.10
C ILE A 93 -6.06 7.99 -2.01
N VAL A 94 -6.17 8.68 -0.87
CA VAL A 94 -5.49 9.95 -0.59
C VAL A 94 -4.47 9.70 0.52
N ASP A 95 -3.19 9.93 0.24
CA ASP A 95 -2.08 9.73 1.19
C ASP A 95 -2.09 8.34 1.87
N GLY A 96 -2.44 7.30 1.11
CA GLY A 96 -2.52 5.92 1.59
C GLY A 96 -3.85 5.55 2.29
N ASN A 97 -4.80 6.49 2.40
CA ASN A 97 -6.10 6.27 3.03
C ASN A 97 -7.22 6.21 1.99
N TYR A 98 -8.10 5.20 2.11
CA TYR A 98 -9.30 5.11 1.27
C TYR A 98 -10.27 6.26 1.56
N SER A 99 -10.68 6.99 0.52
CA SER A 99 -11.69 8.06 0.63
C SER A 99 -13.04 7.56 0.12
N ALA A 100 -13.97 7.29 1.05
CA ALA A 100 -15.33 6.88 0.70
C ALA A 100 -16.12 7.99 -0.02
N GLU A 101 -15.83 9.26 0.30
CA GLU A 101 -16.51 10.43 -0.27
C GLU A 101 -16.15 10.67 -1.74
N LEU A 102 -14.88 10.41 -2.10
CA LEU A 102 -14.36 10.59 -3.44
C LEU A 102 -14.48 9.32 -4.29
N SER A 103 -14.67 8.16 -3.65
CA SER A 103 -14.87 6.89 -4.35
C SER A 103 -16.31 6.71 -4.80
N PHE A 104 -16.48 5.97 -5.90
CA PHE A 104 -17.77 5.55 -6.42
C PHE A 104 -17.70 4.06 -6.73
N ILE A 105 -18.45 3.23 -6.01
CA ILE A 105 -18.51 1.79 -6.29
C ILE A 105 -19.92 1.49 -6.79
N GLN A 106 -20.02 0.91 -7.99
CA GLN A 106 -21.31 0.49 -8.53
C GLN A 106 -22.00 -0.51 -7.58
N GLU A 107 -23.33 -0.43 -7.50
CA GLU A 107 -24.13 -1.24 -6.59
C GLU A 107 -23.91 -2.76 -6.77
N VAL A 108 -23.73 -3.21 -8.02
CA VAL A 108 -23.46 -4.61 -8.34
C VAL A 108 -22.15 -5.09 -7.72
N ALA A 109 -21.09 -4.29 -7.83
CA ALA A 109 -19.78 -4.59 -7.24
C ALA A 109 -19.82 -4.55 -5.71
N SER A 110 -20.56 -3.58 -5.15
CA SER A 110 -20.76 -3.43 -3.70
C SER A 110 -21.51 -4.63 -3.11
N LYS A 111 -22.68 -4.99 -3.66
CA LYS A 111 -23.49 -6.13 -3.19
C LYS A 111 -22.76 -7.47 -3.33
N ALA A 112 -21.94 -7.63 -4.36
CA ALA A 112 -21.13 -8.82 -4.54
C ALA A 112 -19.91 -8.88 -3.59
N GLY A 113 -19.64 -7.82 -2.82
CA GLY A 113 -18.51 -7.75 -1.90
C GLY A 113 -17.17 -7.84 -2.61
N ILE A 114 -17.10 -7.33 -3.85
CA ILE A 114 -15.94 -7.46 -4.72
C ILE A 114 -14.80 -6.59 -4.24
N ILE A 115 -15.10 -5.35 -3.86
CA ILE A 115 -14.13 -4.36 -3.40
C ILE A 115 -14.28 -4.24 -1.89
N LYS A 116 -13.21 -4.52 -1.14
CA LYS A 116 -13.18 -4.40 0.33
C LYS A 116 -11.90 -3.75 0.79
N GLN A 117 -11.98 -2.93 1.83
CA GLN A 117 -10.79 -2.39 2.47
C GLN A 117 -10.12 -3.44 3.34
N PHE A 118 -8.81 -3.31 3.54
CA PHE A 118 -8.05 -4.21 4.40
C PHE A 118 -8.59 -4.19 5.83
N SER A 119 -9.00 -3.03 6.36
CA SER A 119 -9.64 -2.92 7.67
C SER A 119 -10.86 -3.86 7.84
N GLU A 120 -11.57 -4.19 6.76
CA GLU A 120 -12.73 -5.08 6.76
C GLU A 120 -12.35 -6.57 6.68
N VAL A 121 -11.23 -6.90 6.02
CA VAL A 121 -10.87 -8.29 5.69
C VAL A 121 -9.64 -8.81 6.42
N ALA A 122 -8.83 -7.93 7.00
CA ALA A 122 -7.50 -8.25 7.50
C ALA A 122 -7.48 -9.00 8.85
N LYS A 123 -8.63 -9.36 9.42
CA LYS A 123 -8.69 -10.25 10.58
C LYS A 123 -8.83 -11.72 10.17
N ARG A 124 -9.63 -12.02 9.13
CA ARG A 124 -9.99 -13.39 8.72
C ARG A 124 -10.39 -13.46 7.24
N ASN A 125 -9.43 -13.30 6.33
CA ASN A 125 -9.66 -13.49 4.89
C ASN A 125 -8.56 -14.36 4.28
N SER A 126 -8.94 -15.56 3.83
CA SER A 126 -8.00 -16.55 3.28
C SER A 126 -7.38 -16.10 1.96
N ILE A 127 -8.14 -15.41 1.12
CA ILE A 127 -7.66 -14.90 -0.17
C ILE A 127 -6.52 -13.93 0.09
N LEU A 128 -6.78 -12.88 0.88
CA LEU A 128 -5.77 -11.89 1.25
C LEU A 128 -4.54 -12.54 1.84
N LYS A 129 -4.70 -13.52 2.76
CA LYS A 129 -3.58 -14.25 3.35
C LYS A 129 -2.72 -14.98 2.31
N SER A 130 -3.36 -15.62 1.33
CA SER A 130 -2.68 -16.44 0.33
C SER A 130 -2.06 -15.65 -0.81
N THR A 131 -2.59 -14.45 -1.11
CA THR A 131 -2.19 -13.68 -2.28
C THR A 131 -1.26 -12.51 -1.93
N LEU A 132 -1.41 -11.91 -0.75
CA LEU A 132 -0.62 -10.74 -0.37
C LEU A 132 0.87 -11.11 -0.26
N GLY A 133 1.73 -10.37 -0.95
CA GLY A 133 3.18 -10.63 -1.00
C GLY A 133 3.60 -11.80 -1.90
N SER A 134 2.67 -12.48 -2.60
CA SER A 134 2.98 -13.65 -3.43
C SER A 134 3.55 -13.33 -4.82
N LEU A 135 3.23 -12.15 -5.37
CA LEU A 135 3.62 -11.77 -6.74
C LEU A 135 4.89 -10.93 -6.79
N ALA A 136 5.06 -10.03 -5.82
CA ALA A 136 6.22 -9.17 -5.71
C ALA A 136 7.05 -9.63 -4.52
N SER A 137 8.14 -10.34 -4.77
CA SER A 137 9.09 -10.72 -3.73
C SER A 137 9.85 -9.47 -3.26
N PHE A 138 9.98 -9.35 -1.94
CA PHE A 138 10.80 -8.32 -1.30
C PHE A 138 12.24 -8.79 -1.03
N ASP A 139 12.61 -10.01 -1.45
CA ASP A 139 13.91 -10.59 -1.15
C ASP A 139 15.05 -9.79 -1.78
N ASP A 140 14.92 -9.32 -3.01
CA ASP A 140 16.01 -8.60 -3.70
C ASP A 140 15.63 -7.17 -4.14
N ASP A 141 14.42 -6.72 -3.80
CA ASP A 141 13.92 -5.39 -4.14
C ASP A 141 13.62 -4.57 -2.88
N ALA A 142 14.48 -3.58 -2.64
CA ALA A 142 14.40 -2.70 -1.49
C ALA A 142 13.10 -1.86 -1.45
N PHE A 143 12.54 -1.47 -2.60
CA PHE A 143 11.31 -0.69 -2.62
C PHE A 143 10.07 -1.58 -2.45
N VAL A 144 10.11 -2.83 -2.93
CA VAL A 144 9.07 -3.81 -2.58
C VAL A 144 9.13 -4.11 -1.08
N ALA A 145 10.32 -4.31 -0.51
CA ALA A 145 10.51 -4.48 0.93
C ALA A 145 9.98 -3.27 1.72
N PHE A 146 10.36 -2.06 1.30
CA PHE A 146 9.91 -0.82 1.95
C PHE A 146 8.39 -0.65 1.88
N ASN A 147 7.78 -0.80 0.69
CA ASN A 147 6.33 -0.65 0.52
C ASN A 147 5.56 -1.74 1.28
N THR A 148 6.07 -2.97 1.30
CA THR A 148 5.46 -4.07 2.06
C THR A 148 5.52 -3.79 3.56
N ALA A 149 6.68 -3.33 4.07
CA ALA A 149 6.86 -2.96 5.46
C ALA A 149 5.94 -1.80 5.89
N PHE A 150 5.84 -0.74 5.09
CA PHE A 150 5.07 0.45 5.47
C PHE A 150 3.59 0.43 5.06
N MET A 151 3.11 -0.68 4.50
CA MET A 151 1.72 -0.82 4.10
C MET A 151 0.76 -0.69 5.29
N SER A 152 -0.01 0.39 5.31
CA SER A 152 -0.95 0.73 6.39
C SER A 152 -2.41 0.41 6.08
N ASN A 153 -2.76 0.32 4.80
CA ASN A 153 -4.09 0.00 4.32
C ASN A 153 -3.97 -0.64 2.93
N GLY A 154 -5.11 -1.04 2.36
CA GLY A 154 -5.17 -1.60 1.02
C GLY A 154 -6.60 -1.93 0.62
N ILE A 155 -6.76 -2.26 -0.66
CA ILE A 155 -8.05 -2.66 -1.23
C ILE A 155 -7.90 -4.06 -1.80
N LEU A 156 -8.76 -4.97 -1.35
CA LEU A 156 -8.93 -6.29 -1.93
C LEU A 156 -10.03 -6.19 -2.99
N ILE A 157 -9.67 -6.47 -4.24
CA ILE A 157 -10.63 -6.65 -5.34
C ILE A 157 -10.68 -8.14 -5.67
N HIS A 158 -11.80 -8.79 -5.39
CA HIS A 158 -12.01 -10.22 -5.64
C HIS A 158 -13.31 -10.45 -6.40
N ILE A 159 -13.20 -10.95 -7.63
CA ILE A 159 -14.35 -11.27 -8.49
C ILE A 159 -14.62 -12.77 -8.40
N PRO A 160 -15.74 -13.22 -7.80
CA PRO A 160 -16.07 -14.62 -7.76
C PRO A 160 -16.25 -15.21 -9.17
N LYS A 161 -15.88 -16.49 -9.34
CA LYS A 161 -16.06 -17.20 -10.61
C LYS A 161 -17.50 -17.05 -11.12
N GLY A 162 -17.63 -16.67 -12.39
CA GLY A 162 -18.92 -16.52 -13.07
C GLY A 162 -19.66 -15.21 -12.76
N LYS A 163 -19.05 -14.26 -12.04
CA LYS A 163 -19.57 -12.90 -11.89
C LYS A 163 -19.06 -11.99 -13.01
N ILE A 164 -19.95 -11.16 -13.53
CA ILE A 164 -19.65 -10.10 -14.50
C ILE A 164 -19.84 -8.78 -13.75
N ILE A 165 -18.84 -7.89 -13.85
CA ILE A 165 -18.97 -6.50 -13.41
C ILE A 165 -19.27 -5.70 -14.68
N PRO A 166 -20.48 -5.11 -14.79
CA PRO A 166 -20.87 -4.33 -15.96
C PRO A 166 -20.15 -2.97 -16.05
#